data_AF-A0A061J3W7-F1
#
_entry.id   AF-A0A061J3W7-F1
#
_cell.length_a   1.000
_cell.length_b   1.000
_cell.length_c   1.000
_cell.angle_alpha   90.00
_cell.angle_beta   90.00
_cell.angle_gamma   90.00
#
_symmetry.space_group_name_H-M   'P 1'
#
loop_
_entity.id
_entity.type
_entity.pdbx_description
1 polymer ?
#
loop_
_entity_poly.entity_id
_entity_poly.type
_entity_poly.pdbx_seq_one_letter_code
_entity_poly.pdbx_strand_id
1 'polypeptide(L)'
;MSTCSYIQPTPPQLVSSLVGVIADAYALQQVELCAARTIQSAYRMWRQHWAYRVVKKAVVCLQRMYRGHMQRKRAIERREEAEEAHERAVYEYYATRIQACFRGYYVRSRMDNFYARKLYIEETVKASLQVQEMATQLLHEQVERDTETRRLRQEKSYKEATEKLRHLVSTVSVSGIYRRPMVPCLTMSVYGTCVEDDIRQNGGAALRLEHIRNVRRALRTAQKEWRKTGGASDTTKESGFPTDKQVRGEVGAKGQDNVSAFPVCALAPSGP
;
A
#
# COMPACT_ATOMS: atom_id res chain seq x y z
N MET A 1 75.35 -141.19 10.04
CA MET A 1 74.20 -141.71 10.83
C MET A 1 74.48 -141.32 12.28
N SER A 2 73.65 -140.63 13.06
CA SER A 2 72.21 -140.36 12.99
C SER A 2 71.92 -139.09 13.79
N THR A 3 70.94 -138.30 13.33
CA THR A 3 70.36 -137.17 14.06
C THR A 3 69.51 -137.68 15.22
N CYS A 4 69.83 -137.26 16.45
CA CYS A 4 69.06 -137.54 17.65
C CYS A 4 67.77 -136.70 17.64
N SER A 5 66.65 -137.33 17.31
CA SER A 5 65.32 -136.71 17.36
C SER A 5 64.81 -136.70 18.80
N TYR A 6 64.71 -135.52 19.40
CA TYR A 6 64.06 -135.32 20.70
C TYR A 6 62.56 -135.59 20.53
N ILE A 7 62.06 -136.71 21.07
CA ILE A 7 60.63 -137.04 21.10
C ILE A 7 60.00 -136.14 22.16
N GLN A 8 59.16 -135.20 21.74
CA GLN A 8 58.40 -134.39 22.70
C GLN A 8 57.33 -135.26 23.38
N PRO A 9 57.16 -135.14 24.72
CA PRO A 9 56.14 -135.88 25.45
C PRO A 9 54.74 -135.42 25.03
N THR A 10 53.90 -136.36 24.61
CA THR A 10 52.50 -136.11 24.25
C THR A 10 51.70 -135.76 25.51
N PRO A 11 51.04 -134.59 25.57
CA PRO A 11 50.20 -134.26 26.71
C PRO A 11 48.98 -135.20 26.80
N PRO A 12 48.44 -135.47 28.00
CA PRO A 12 47.26 -136.33 28.16
C PRO A 12 46.04 -135.74 27.42
N GLN A 13 45.28 -136.62 26.76
CA GLN A 13 44.19 -136.28 25.82
C GLN A 13 43.14 -135.30 26.38
N LEU A 14 42.85 -135.38 27.67
CA LEU A 14 41.94 -134.47 28.38
C LEU A 14 42.44 -133.03 28.41
N VAL A 15 43.76 -132.84 28.59
CA VAL A 15 44.36 -131.51 28.64
C VAL A 15 44.33 -130.89 27.24
N SER A 16 44.58 -131.67 26.18
CA SER A 16 44.44 -131.16 24.81
C SER A 16 43.01 -130.74 24.46
N SER A 17 41.98 -131.49 24.88
CA SER A 17 40.58 -131.11 24.63
C SER A 17 40.17 -129.85 25.39
N LEU A 18 40.60 -129.73 26.66
CA LEU A 18 40.32 -128.54 27.46
C LEU A 18 40.98 -127.29 26.87
N VAL A 19 42.26 -127.41 26.47
CA VAL A 19 42.99 -126.31 25.82
C VAL A 19 42.34 -125.91 24.50
N GLY A 20 41.82 -126.87 23.73
CA GLY A 20 41.05 -126.61 22.51
C GLY A 20 39.77 -125.81 22.77
N VAL A 21 38.93 -126.25 23.73
CA VAL A 21 37.70 -125.54 24.10
C VAL A 21 37.98 -124.14 24.63
N ILE A 22 39.07 -123.96 25.39
CA ILE A 22 39.50 -122.65 25.87
C ILE A 22 39.93 -121.75 24.70
N ALA A 23 40.67 -122.28 23.72
CA ALA A 23 41.08 -121.52 22.54
C ALA A 23 39.88 -121.09 21.68
N ASP A 24 38.90 -121.98 21.48
CA ASP A 24 37.66 -121.69 20.75
C ASP A 24 36.83 -120.63 21.49
N ALA A 25 36.72 -120.72 22.82
CA ALA A 25 36.06 -119.72 23.64
C ALA A 25 36.73 -118.34 23.54
N TYR A 26 38.06 -118.28 23.52
CA TYR A 26 38.79 -117.03 23.30
C TYR A 26 38.57 -116.44 21.90
N ALA A 27 38.49 -117.28 20.86
CA ALA A 27 38.22 -116.83 19.50
C ALA A 27 36.80 -116.23 19.39
N LEU A 28 35.79 -116.89 19.97
CA LEU A 28 34.41 -116.39 20.02
C LEU A 28 34.29 -115.09 20.83
N GLN A 29 35.00 -115.00 21.96
CA GLN A 29 35.02 -113.80 22.80
C GLN A 29 35.43 -112.55 22.01
N GLN A 30 36.40 -112.64 21.10
CA GLN A 30 36.81 -111.49 20.30
C GLN A 30 35.72 -111.04 19.33
N VAL A 31 35.01 -111.98 18.71
CA VAL A 31 33.88 -111.68 17.81
C VAL A 31 32.75 -111.00 18.59
N GLU A 32 32.43 -111.51 19.78
CA GLU A 32 31.43 -110.93 20.67
C GLU A 32 31.80 -109.50 21.09
N LEU A 33 33.06 -109.26 21.46
CA LEU A 33 33.55 -107.93 21.81
C LEU A 33 33.49 -106.95 20.63
N CYS A 34 33.83 -107.39 19.42
CA CYS A 34 33.72 -106.60 18.20
C CYS A 34 32.25 -106.24 17.88
N ALA A 35 31.35 -107.21 17.98
CA ALA A 35 29.91 -106.99 17.79
C ALA A 35 29.35 -106.02 18.84
N ALA A 36 29.66 -106.24 20.12
CA ALA A 36 29.25 -105.38 21.22
C ALA A 36 29.77 -103.95 21.04
N ARG A 37 31.04 -103.77 20.65
CA ARG A 37 31.62 -102.45 20.36
C ARG A 37 30.90 -101.74 19.22
N THR A 38 30.55 -102.47 18.16
CA THR A 38 29.81 -101.92 17.01
C THR A 38 28.43 -101.43 17.46
N ILE A 39 27.67 -102.26 18.17
CA ILE A 39 26.35 -101.92 18.72
C ILE A 39 26.44 -100.70 19.64
N GLN A 40 27.39 -100.71 20.58
CA GLN A 40 27.58 -99.61 21.52
C GLN A 40 27.95 -98.30 20.81
N SER A 41 28.82 -98.35 19.81
CA SER A 41 29.22 -97.16 19.04
C SER A 41 28.03 -96.58 18.25
N ALA A 42 27.23 -97.45 17.60
CA ALA A 42 26.03 -97.05 16.88
C ALA A 42 24.99 -96.44 17.82
N TYR A 43 24.76 -97.04 18.98
CA TYR A 43 23.83 -96.52 19.98
C TYR A 43 24.29 -95.15 20.54
N ARG A 44 25.57 -94.99 20.86
CA ARG A 44 26.13 -93.71 21.34
C ARG A 44 25.96 -92.60 20.31
N MET A 45 26.24 -92.89 19.04
CA MET A 45 26.02 -91.97 17.93
C MET A 45 24.53 -91.62 17.77
N TRP A 46 23.65 -92.62 17.75
CA TRP A 46 22.20 -92.42 17.63
C TRP A 46 21.67 -91.53 18.76
N ARG A 47 22.08 -91.79 20.01
CA ARG A 47 21.67 -91.00 21.18
C ARG A 47 22.11 -89.55 21.05
N GLN A 48 23.36 -89.30 20.67
CA GLN A 48 23.88 -87.94 20.46
C GLN A 48 23.17 -87.23 19.30
N HIS A 49 22.97 -87.93 18.18
CA HIS A 49 22.30 -87.37 17.02
C HIS A 49 20.85 -87.01 17.33
N TRP A 50 20.14 -87.85 18.09
CA TRP A 50 18.78 -87.56 18.53
C TRP A 50 18.73 -86.32 19.44
N ALA A 51 19.60 -86.24 20.44
CA ALA A 51 19.70 -85.07 21.33
C ALA A 51 19.98 -83.78 20.54
N TYR A 52 20.93 -83.82 19.60
CA TYR A 52 21.22 -82.69 18.71
C TYR A 52 20.00 -82.27 17.88
N ARG A 53 19.25 -83.24 17.31
CA ARG A 53 18.06 -82.93 16.50
C ARG A 53 16.96 -82.24 17.31
N VAL A 54 16.75 -82.64 18.58
CA VAL A 54 15.78 -82.01 19.47
C VAL A 54 16.16 -80.55 19.71
N VAL A 55 17.41 -80.29 20.10
CA VAL A 55 17.89 -78.92 20.33
C VAL A 55 17.84 -78.09 19.06
N LYS A 56 18.29 -78.62 17.92
CA LYS A 56 18.24 -77.94 16.62
C LYS A 56 16.82 -77.52 16.25
N LYS A 57 15.83 -78.40 16.43
CA LYS A 57 14.42 -78.08 16.16
C LYS A 57 13.91 -76.96 17.06
N ALA A 58 14.25 -76.98 18.35
CA ALA A 58 13.88 -75.94 19.30
C ALA A 58 14.47 -74.58 18.91
N VAL A 59 15.77 -74.54 18.56
CA VAL A 59 16.45 -73.32 18.11
C VAL A 59 15.81 -72.75 16.84
N VAL A 60 15.54 -73.59 15.83
CA VAL A 60 14.89 -73.14 14.58
C VAL A 60 13.48 -72.60 14.86
N CYS A 61 12.73 -73.22 15.77
CA CYS A 61 11.41 -72.74 16.17
C CYS A 61 11.49 -71.35 16.80
N LEU A 62 12.42 -71.15 17.75
CA LEU A 62 12.66 -69.87 18.40
C LEU A 62 13.08 -68.79 17.40
N GLN A 63 14.03 -69.10 16.51
CA GLN A 63 14.47 -68.18 15.46
C GLN A 63 13.32 -67.77 14.53
N ARG A 64 12.46 -68.72 14.15
CA ARG A 64 11.26 -68.45 13.33
C ARG A 64 10.29 -67.53 14.06
N MET A 65 9.98 -67.83 15.33
CA MET A 65 9.09 -67.02 16.15
C MET A 65 9.62 -65.60 16.33
N TYR A 66 10.92 -65.46 16.62
CA TYR A 66 11.57 -64.16 16.80
C TYR A 66 11.53 -63.32 15.51
N ARG A 67 11.92 -63.89 14.36
CA ARG A 67 11.84 -63.19 13.06
C ARG A 67 10.42 -62.74 12.76
N GLY A 68 9.43 -63.59 13.02
CA GLY A 68 8.02 -63.25 12.85
C GLY A 68 7.55 -62.14 13.80
N HIS A 69 7.96 -62.18 15.06
CA HIS A 69 7.65 -61.12 16.03
C HIS A 69 8.25 -59.77 15.59
N MET A 70 9.53 -59.75 15.21
CA MET A 70 10.19 -58.53 14.74
C MET A 70 9.54 -57.94 13.49
N GLN A 71 9.12 -58.79 12.54
CA GLN A 71 8.41 -58.34 11.34
C GLN A 71 7.04 -57.75 11.67
N ARG A 72 6.28 -58.39 12.57
CA ARG A 72 4.98 -57.86 13.02
C ARG A 72 5.14 -56.53 13.75
N LYS A 73 6.14 -56.41 14.63
CA LYS A 73 6.44 -55.15 15.33
C LYS A 73 6.71 -54.02 14.33
N ARG A 74 7.60 -54.25 13.36
CA ARG A 74 7.88 -53.27 12.28
C ARG A 74 6.67 -52.94 11.41
N ALA A 75 5.76 -53.89 11.22
CA ALA A 75 4.55 -53.66 10.44
C ALA A 75 3.52 -52.83 11.22
N ILE A 76 3.45 -52.98 12.54
CA ILE A 76 2.63 -52.15 13.43
C ILE A 76 3.19 -50.74 13.46
N GLU A 77 4.48 -50.57 13.74
CA GLU A 77 5.16 -49.25 13.74
C GLU A 77 4.92 -48.50 12.43
N ARG A 78 5.09 -49.17 11.28
CA ARG A 78 4.82 -48.54 9.96
C ARG A 78 3.36 -48.19 9.71
N ARG A 79 2.41 -48.89 10.33
CA ARG A 79 0.98 -48.56 10.22
C ARG A 79 0.66 -47.33 11.06
N GLU A 80 1.15 -47.30 12.30
CA GLU A 80 1.01 -46.16 13.20
C GLU A 80 1.62 -44.90 12.58
N GLU A 81 2.85 -44.97 12.04
CA GLU A 81 3.49 -43.86 11.33
C GLU A 81 2.66 -43.36 10.13
N ALA A 82 2.04 -44.27 9.37
CA ALA A 82 1.20 -43.93 8.22
C ALA A 82 -0.13 -43.28 8.64
N GLU A 83 -0.74 -43.77 9.71
CA GLU A 83 -1.96 -43.21 10.31
C GLU A 83 -1.68 -41.79 10.83
N GLU A 84 -0.61 -41.61 11.62
CA GLU A 84 -0.20 -40.29 12.10
C GLU A 84 0.14 -39.31 10.97
N ALA A 85 0.80 -39.77 9.92
CA ALA A 85 1.09 -38.94 8.75
C ALA A 85 -0.18 -38.52 8.01
N HIS A 86 -1.16 -39.43 7.91
CA HIS A 86 -2.46 -39.13 7.31
C HIS A 86 -3.22 -38.10 8.15
N GLU A 87 -3.31 -38.29 9.47
CA GLU A 87 -3.95 -37.34 10.38
C GLU A 87 -3.30 -35.95 10.29
N ARG A 88 -1.97 -35.88 10.32
CA ARG A 88 -1.23 -34.62 10.15
C ARG A 88 -1.57 -33.93 8.83
N ALA A 89 -1.59 -34.67 7.71
CA ALA A 89 -1.92 -34.11 6.41
C ALA A 89 -3.36 -33.58 6.34
N VAL A 90 -4.31 -34.27 6.98
CA VAL A 90 -5.70 -33.82 7.09
C VAL A 90 -5.80 -32.50 7.86
N TYR A 91 -5.13 -32.39 9.01
CA TYR A 91 -5.13 -31.15 9.79
C TYR A 91 -4.44 -30.00 9.05
N GLU A 92 -3.34 -30.26 8.36
CA GLU A 92 -2.65 -29.26 7.55
C GLU A 92 -3.54 -28.73 6.43
N TYR A 93 -4.28 -29.61 5.74
CA TYR A 93 -5.25 -29.21 4.72
C TYR A 93 -6.34 -28.30 5.30
N TYR A 94 -6.93 -28.64 6.44
CA TYR A 94 -7.94 -27.78 7.06
C TYR A 94 -7.36 -26.45 7.55
N ALA A 95 -6.17 -26.47 8.15
CA ALA A 95 -5.49 -25.27 8.62
C ALA A 95 -5.21 -24.30 7.46
N THR A 96 -4.66 -24.78 6.34
CA THR A 96 -4.38 -23.94 5.17
C THR A 96 -5.65 -23.31 4.60
N ARG A 97 -6.77 -24.05 4.56
CA ARG A 97 -8.07 -23.51 4.12
C ARG A 97 -8.62 -22.44 5.05
N ILE A 98 -8.57 -22.67 6.36
CA ILE A 98 -8.99 -21.67 7.37
C ILE A 98 -8.15 -20.41 7.23
N GLN A 99 -6.83 -20.55 7.14
CA GLN A 99 -5.92 -19.43 6.99
C GLN A 99 -6.13 -18.66 5.68
N ALA A 100 -6.36 -19.34 4.56
CA ALA A 100 -6.66 -18.70 3.28
C ALA A 100 -7.97 -17.89 3.35
N CYS A 101 -9.01 -18.46 3.96
CA CYS A 101 -10.28 -17.75 4.19
C CYS A 101 -10.07 -16.50 5.05
N PHE A 102 -9.33 -16.63 6.15
CA PHE A 102 -9.04 -15.53 7.07
C PHE A 102 -8.21 -14.42 6.40
N ARG A 103 -7.14 -14.77 5.66
CA ARG A 103 -6.35 -13.80 4.89
C ARG A 103 -7.23 -13.03 3.91
N GLY A 104 -8.12 -13.73 3.19
CA GLY A 104 -9.07 -13.10 2.27
C GLY A 104 -10.07 -12.18 2.97
N TYR A 105 -10.60 -12.58 4.12
CA TYR A 105 -11.47 -11.74 4.95
C TYR A 105 -10.74 -10.48 5.44
N TYR A 106 -9.51 -10.63 5.93
CA TYR A 106 -8.70 -9.54 6.46
C TYR A 106 -8.41 -8.48 5.40
N VAL A 107 -7.99 -8.89 4.20
CA VAL A 107 -7.71 -7.96 3.09
C VAL A 107 -8.97 -7.18 2.71
N ARG A 108 -10.10 -7.86 2.50
CA ARG A 108 -11.36 -7.21 2.10
C ARG A 108 -11.97 -6.30 3.17
N SER A 109 -11.72 -6.58 4.45
CA SER A 109 -12.26 -5.78 5.56
C SER A 109 -11.35 -4.59 5.91
N ARG A 110 -10.03 -4.75 5.82
CA ARG A 110 -9.07 -3.79 6.39
C ARG A 110 -8.21 -3.06 5.38
N MET A 111 -7.81 -3.69 4.28
CA MET A 111 -6.93 -3.08 3.28
C MET A 111 -7.75 -2.52 2.11
N ASP A 112 -8.55 -3.39 1.48
CA ASP A 112 -9.31 -3.08 0.27
C ASP A 112 -10.76 -2.75 0.59
N ASN A 113 -10.99 -1.82 1.53
CA ASN A 113 -12.33 -1.35 1.82
C ASN A 113 -12.85 -0.48 0.67
N PHE A 114 -13.54 -1.13 -0.27
CA PHE A 114 -14.14 -0.51 -1.45
C PHE A 114 -15.02 0.69 -1.09
N TYR A 115 -15.83 0.59 -0.04
CA TYR A 115 -16.74 1.65 0.37
C TYR A 115 -15.99 2.87 0.92
N ALA A 116 -14.94 2.65 1.71
CA ALA A 116 -14.10 3.74 2.19
C ALA A 116 -13.40 4.46 1.03
N ARG A 117 -12.86 3.72 0.06
CA ARG A 117 -12.21 4.29 -1.12
C ARG A 117 -13.21 5.05 -2.02
N LYS A 118 -14.41 4.50 -2.20
CA LYS A 118 -15.49 5.15 -2.97
C LYS A 118 -15.89 6.47 -2.32
N LEU A 119 -16.10 6.49 -1.00
CA LEU A 119 -16.45 7.69 -0.25
C LEU A 119 -15.38 8.78 -0.42
N TYR A 120 -14.10 8.42 -0.27
CA TYR A 120 -12.99 9.35 -0.48
C TYR A 120 -12.97 9.96 -1.89
N ILE A 121 -13.19 9.15 -2.93
CA ILE A 121 -13.26 9.64 -4.31
C ILE A 121 -14.46 10.59 -4.49
N GLU A 122 -15.62 10.26 -3.94
CA GLU A 122 -16.79 11.13 -4.02
C GLU A 122 -16.57 12.47 -3.30
N GLU A 123 -15.94 12.46 -2.11
CA GLU A 123 -15.60 13.67 -1.36
C GLU A 123 -14.58 14.54 -2.11
N THR A 124 -13.52 13.94 -2.66
CA THR A 124 -12.50 14.67 -3.44
C THR A 124 -13.07 15.26 -4.72
N VAL A 125 -13.97 14.57 -5.41
CA VAL A 125 -14.68 15.11 -6.58
C VAL A 125 -15.56 16.28 -6.18
N LYS A 126 -16.34 16.18 -5.08
CA LYS A 126 -17.16 17.29 -4.58
C LYS A 126 -16.32 18.51 -4.25
N ALA A 127 -15.21 18.35 -3.53
CA ALA A 127 -14.29 19.44 -3.22
C ALA A 127 -13.69 20.06 -4.49
N SER A 128 -13.31 19.24 -5.48
CA SER A 128 -12.76 19.71 -6.75
C SER A 128 -13.78 20.53 -7.54
N LEU A 129 -15.04 20.09 -7.59
CA LEU A 129 -16.12 20.83 -8.24
C LEU A 129 -16.37 22.17 -7.55
N GLN A 130 -16.38 22.21 -6.21
CA GLN A 130 -16.52 23.46 -5.46
C GLN A 130 -15.39 24.45 -5.77
N VAL A 131 -14.14 23.98 -5.82
CA VAL A 131 -13.00 24.85 -6.19
C VAL A 131 -13.13 25.35 -7.63
N GLN A 132 -13.57 24.50 -8.56
CA GLN A 132 -13.81 24.91 -9.94
C GLN A 132 -14.93 25.96 -10.05
N GLU A 133 -16.06 25.77 -9.36
CA GLU A 133 -17.17 26.73 -9.31
C GLU A 133 -16.73 28.07 -8.70
N MET A 134 -15.97 28.05 -7.62
CA MET A 134 -15.41 29.28 -7.04
C MET A 134 -14.44 29.97 -8.00
N ALA A 135 -13.57 29.21 -8.68
CA ALA A 135 -12.64 29.77 -9.65
C ALA A 135 -13.35 30.39 -10.86
N THR A 136 -14.44 29.77 -11.35
CA THR A 136 -15.23 30.33 -12.46
C THR A 136 -15.98 31.59 -12.04
N GLN A 137 -16.53 31.64 -10.82
CA GLN A 137 -17.16 32.85 -10.27
C GLN A 137 -16.16 34.00 -10.15
N LEU A 138 -15.00 33.76 -9.55
CA LEU A 138 -13.94 34.77 -9.42
C LEU A 138 -13.44 35.26 -10.78
N LEU A 139 -13.30 34.35 -11.75
CA LEU A 139 -12.93 34.71 -13.13
C LEU A 139 -14.00 35.60 -13.76
N HIS A 140 -15.29 35.25 -13.61
CA HIS A 140 -16.39 36.04 -14.14
C HIS A 140 -16.41 37.44 -13.53
N GLU A 141 -16.31 37.55 -12.20
CA GLU A 141 -16.22 38.83 -11.49
C GLU A 141 -15.01 39.65 -11.93
N GLN A 142 -13.86 39.01 -12.17
CA GLN A 142 -12.67 39.69 -12.65
C GLN A 142 -12.86 40.21 -14.08
N VAL A 143 -13.46 39.42 -14.96
CA VAL A 143 -13.77 39.84 -16.32
C VAL A 143 -14.75 41.01 -16.32
N GLU A 144 -15.81 40.99 -15.53
CA GLU A 144 -16.76 42.10 -15.41
C GLU A 144 -16.06 43.37 -14.88
N ARG A 145 -15.22 43.25 -13.84
CA ARG A 145 -14.41 44.40 -13.36
C ARG A 145 -13.46 44.93 -14.43
N ASP A 146 -12.83 44.05 -15.19
CA ASP A 146 -11.91 44.44 -16.25
C ASP A 146 -12.65 45.06 -17.46
N THR A 147 -13.85 44.58 -17.80
CA THR A 147 -14.66 45.15 -18.87
C THR A 147 -15.22 46.51 -18.47
N GLU A 148 -15.71 46.67 -17.23
CA GLU A 148 -16.16 47.95 -16.68
C GLU A 148 -15.03 48.97 -16.63
N THR A 149 -13.85 48.60 -16.13
CA THR A 149 -12.70 49.51 -16.09
C THR A 149 -12.23 49.88 -17.49
N ARG A 150 -12.27 48.97 -18.46
CA ARG A 150 -12.00 49.25 -19.88
C ARG A 150 -13.04 50.21 -20.47
N ARG A 151 -14.34 49.98 -20.23
CA ARG A 151 -15.43 50.87 -20.67
C ARG A 151 -15.27 52.26 -20.09
N LEU A 152 -15.03 52.39 -18.78
CA LEU A 152 -14.79 53.68 -18.13
C LEU A 152 -13.55 54.39 -18.68
N ARG A 153 -12.47 53.67 -18.99
CA ARG A 153 -11.29 54.25 -19.65
C ARG A 153 -11.61 54.73 -21.07
N GLN A 154 -12.35 53.94 -21.85
CA GLN A 154 -12.80 54.31 -23.19
C GLN A 154 -13.70 55.55 -23.14
N GLU A 155 -14.70 55.57 -22.26
CA GLU A 155 -15.59 56.73 -22.07
C GLU A 155 -14.82 57.99 -21.67
N LYS A 156 -13.87 57.88 -20.72
CA LYS A 156 -13.02 59.02 -20.35
C LYS A 156 -12.17 59.50 -21.52
N SER A 157 -11.55 58.59 -22.27
CA SER A 157 -10.75 58.95 -23.44
C SER A 157 -11.58 59.60 -24.55
N TYR A 158 -12.82 59.12 -24.77
CA TYR A 158 -13.77 59.70 -25.71
C TYR A 158 -14.22 61.10 -25.27
N LYS A 159 -14.52 61.29 -23.99
CA LYS A 159 -14.83 62.61 -23.41
C LYS A 159 -13.67 63.59 -23.62
N GLU A 160 -12.44 63.21 -23.29
CA GLU A 160 -11.26 64.04 -23.52
C GLU A 160 -11.03 64.39 -25.01
N ALA A 161 -11.31 63.45 -25.93
CA ALA A 161 -11.22 63.70 -27.37
C ALA A 161 -12.29 64.67 -27.86
N THR A 162 -13.55 64.49 -27.45
CA THR A 162 -14.69 65.35 -27.84
C THR A 162 -14.54 66.78 -27.31
N GLU A 163 -14.01 66.96 -26.10
CA GLU A 163 -13.69 68.27 -25.54
C GLU A 163 -12.69 69.06 -26.41
N LYS A 164 -11.65 68.40 -26.94
CA LYS A 164 -10.64 69.02 -27.83
C LYS A 164 -11.23 69.40 -29.19
N LEU A 165 -12.22 68.66 -29.66
CA LEU A 165 -12.86 68.85 -30.97
C LEU A 165 -13.97 69.92 -30.98
N ARG A 166 -14.21 70.62 -29.86
CA ARG A 166 -15.27 71.66 -29.73
C ARG A 166 -15.25 72.74 -30.83
N HIS A 167 -14.06 73.05 -31.36
CA HIS A 167 -13.88 74.04 -32.40
C HIS A 167 -14.57 73.66 -33.72
N LEU A 168 -14.71 72.36 -34.01
CA LEU A 168 -15.35 71.88 -35.24
C LEU A 168 -16.86 72.16 -35.27
N VAL A 169 -17.50 72.22 -34.10
CA VAL A 169 -18.94 72.51 -33.98
C VAL A 169 -19.21 74.00 -33.71
N SER A 170 -18.21 74.73 -33.21
CA SER A 170 -18.32 76.16 -32.94
C SER A 170 -18.33 77.03 -34.21
N THR A 171 -17.88 76.51 -35.35
CA THR A 171 -17.91 77.21 -36.63
C THR A 171 -19.14 76.80 -37.43
N VAL A 172 -20.03 77.74 -37.73
CA VAL A 172 -21.12 77.51 -38.70
C VAL A 172 -20.49 77.36 -40.08
N SER A 173 -20.32 76.13 -40.57
CA SER A 173 -19.85 75.91 -41.94
C SER A 173 -20.99 76.22 -42.91
N VAL A 174 -20.84 77.24 -43.76
CA VAL A 174 -21.75 77.49 -44.88
C VAL A 174 -21.54 76.38 -45.91
N SER A 175 -22.58 75.61 -46.23
CA SER A 175 -22.49 74.58 -47.27
C SER A 175 -22.21 75.22 -48.62
N GLY A 176 -21.14 74.79 -49.31
CA GLY A 176 -20.86 75.24 -50.67
C GLY A 176 -22.00 74.86 -51.63
N ILE A 177 -22.16 75.64 -52.71
CA ILE A 177 -23.24 75.52 -53.72
C ILE A 177 -23.33 74.12 -54.35
N TYR A 178 -22.22 73.38 -54.39
CA TYR A 178 -22.15 72.02 -54.93
C TYR A 178 -22.39 70.91 -53.89
N ARG A 179 -22.77 71.23 -52.64
CA ARG A 179 -23.02 70.23 -51.60
C ARG A 179 -24.37 69.56 -51.85
N ARG A 180 -24.35 68.32 -52.35
CA ARG A 180 -25.53 67.46 -52.53
C ARG A 180 -26.30 67.35 -51.20
N PRO A 181 -27.66 67.34 -51.20
CA PRO A 181 -28.45 67.18 -49.98
C PRO A 181 -28.05 65.88 -49.28
N MET A 182 -27.42 66.01 -48.12
CA MET A 182 -27.10 64.86 -47.28
C MET A 182 -28.39 64.46 -46.59
N VAL A 183 -28.83 63.22 -46.82
CA VAL A 183 -29.76 62.56 -45.91
C VAL A 183 -29.08 62.57 -44.54
N PRO A 184 -29.73 63.02 -43.45
CA PRO A 184 -29.17 62.87 -42.12
C PRO A 184 -28.97 61.38 -41.90
N CYS A 185 -27.75 60.90 -42.13
CA CYS A 185 -27.40 59.56 -41.72
C CYS A 185 -27.52 59.60 -40.20
N LEU A 186 -28.42 58.80 -39.64
CA LEU A 186 -28.37 58.43 -38.24
C LEU A 186 -27.08 57.61 -38.06
N THR A 187 -25.93 58.27 -38.12
CA THR A 187 -24.68 57.72 -37.64
C THR A 187 -24.79 57.73 -36.13
N MET A 188 -25.48 56.72 -35.61
CA MET A 188 -25.50 56.41 -34.19
C MET A 188 -24.04 56.28 -33.76
N SER A 189 -23.60 57.12 -32.82
CA SER A 189 -22.23 57.05 -32.33
C SER A 189 -22.05 55.87 -31.38
N VAL A 190 -20.81 55.70 -30.94
CA VAL A 190 -20.29 54.65 -30.04
C VAL A 190 -21.17 54.40 -28.81
N TYR A 191 -21.96 55.39 -28.36
CA TYR A 191 -22.84 55.28 -27.18
C TYR A 191 -24.32 55.62 -27.45
N GLY A 192 -24.76 55.61 -28.70
CA GLY A 192 -26.18 55.81 -29.06
C GLY A 192 -26.66 57.27 -29.10
N THR A 193 -25.79 58.23 -28.82
CA THR A 193 -26.00 59.68 -29.04
C THR A 193 -25.33 60.14 -30.34
N CYS A 194 -25.80 61.23 -30.95
CA CYS A 194 -25.13 61.86 -32.08
C CYS A 194 -23.80 62.45 -31.61
N VAL A 195 -22.70 62.21 -32.35
CA VAL A 195 -21.35 62.69 -32.00
C VAL A 195 -21.32 64.20 -31.84
N GLU A 196 -22.08 64.91 -32.68
CA GLU A 196 -22.18 66.36 -32.70
C GLU A 196 -22.78 66.91 -31.40
N ASP A 197 -23.77 66.22 -30.84
CA ASP A 197 -24.41 66.60 -29.59
C ASP A 197 -23.48 66.36 -28.40
N ASP A 198 -22.74 65.25 -28.40
CA ASP A 198 -21.72 64.96 -27.39
C ASP A 198 -20.62 66.04 -27.37
N ILE A 199 -20.15 66.48 -28.54
CA ILE A 199 -19.13 67.53 -28.66
C ILE A 199 -19.66 68.87 -28.12
N ARG A 200 -20.94 69.21 -28.39
CA ARG A 200 -21.57 70.44 -27.86
C ARG A 200 -21.71 70.38 -26.34
N GLN A 201 -22.19 69.26 -25.80
CA GLN A 201 -22.43 69.08 -24.37
C GLN A 201 -21.12 69.04 -23.58
N ASN A 202 -20.18 68.19 -23.97
CA ASN A 202 -18.89 68.06 -23.28
C ASN A 202 -18.03 69.32 -23.44
N GLY A 203 -17.96 69.89 -24.65
CA GLY A 203 -17.22 71.13 -24.92
C GLY A 203 -17.78 72.33 -24.12
N GLY A 204 -19.10 72.45 -24.01
CA GLY A 204 -19.76 73.46 -23.18
C GLY A 204 -19.51 73.27 -21.68
N ALA A 205 -19.55 72.02 -21.19
CA ALA A 205 -19.25 71.70 -19.80
C ALA A 205 -17.78 71.99 -19.43
N ALA A 206 -16.84 71.63 -20.31
CA ALA A 206 -15.41 71.90 -20.13
C ALA A 206 -15.10 73.40 -20.11
N LEU A 207 -15.69 74.19 -21.03
CA LEU A 207 -15.55 75.65 -21.04
C LEU A 207 -16.08 76.30 -19.76
N ARG A 208 -17.22 75.83 -19.24
CA ARG A 208 -17.76 76.30 -17.95
C ARG A 208 -16.79 76.01 -16.80
N LEU A 209 -16.21 74.82 -16.77
CA LEU A 209 -15.20 74.43 -15.79
C LEU A 209 -13.91 75.28 -15.91
N GLU A 210 -13.40 75.49 -17.12
CA GLU A 210 -12.25 76.37 -17.38
C GLU A 210 -12.54 77.82 -16.98
N HIS A 211 -13.72 78.33 -17.31
CA HIS A 211 -14.16 79.67 -16.95
C HIS A 211 -14.25 79.83 -15.43
N ILE A 212 -14.89 78.89 -14.72
CA ILE A 212 -14.94 78.90 -13.25
C ILE A 212 -13.54 78.82 -12.63
N ARG A 213 -12.63 78.00 -13.19
CA ARG A 213 -11.22 77.93 -12.74
C ARG A 213 -10.48 79.25 -12.97
N ASN A 214 -10.73 79.93 -14.08
CA ASN A 214 -10.13 81.22 -14.40
C ASN A 214 -10.69 82.34 -13.52
N VAL A 215 -12.00 82.37 -13.28
CA VAL A 215 -12.66 83.29 -12.34
C VAL A 215 -12.14 83.07 -10.91
N ARG A 216 -12.00 81.82 -10.45
CA ARG A 216 -11.39 81.53 -9.14
C ARG A 216 -9.93 81.95 -9.07
N ARG A 217 -9.16 81.76 -10.14
CA ARG A 217 -7.76 82.25 -10.21
C ARG A 217 -7.73 83.78 -10.15
N ALA A 218 -8.56 84.46 -10.91
CA ALA A 218 -8.69 85.92 -10.92
C ALA A 218 -9.15 86.47 -9.55
N LEU A 219 -10.10 85.81 -8.88
CA LEU A 219 -10.52 86.16 -7.52
C LEU A 219 -9.40 85.93 -6.50
N ARG A 220 -8.62 84.86 -6.62
CA ARG A 220 -7.46 84.62 -5.74
C ARG A 220 -6.33 85.62 -5.97
N THR A 221 -6.08 86.02 -7.22
CA THR A 221 -5.10 87.09 -7.52
C THR A 221 -5.60 88.44 -7.01
N ALA A 222 -6.87 88.78 -7.24
CA ALA A 222 -7.50 89.98 -6.71
C ALA A 222 -7.48 90.00 -5.17
N GLN A 223 -7.79 88.89 -4.50
CA GLN A 223 -7.72 88.80 -3.03
C GLN A 223 -6.28 88.94 -2.50
N LYS A 224 -5.27 88.43 -3.22
CA LYS A 224 -3.85 88.65 -2.90
C LYS A 224 -3.43 90.10 -3.13
N GLU A 225 -3.95 90.76 -4.17
CA GLU A 225 -3.72 92.18 -4.45
C GLU A 225 -4.38 93.08 -3.40
N TRP A 226 -5.64 92.81 -3.02
CA TRP A 226 -6.35 93.49 -1.93
C TRP A 226 -5.66 93.35 -0.56
N ARG A 227 -5.06 92.17 -0.28
CA ARG A 227 -4.22 91.98 0.93
C ARG A 227 -2.88 92.74 0.86
N LYS A 228 -2.42 93.11 -0.34
CA LYS A 228 -1.18 93.90 -0.54
C LYS A 228 -1.41 95.41 -0.55
N THR A 229 -2.60 95.90 -0.90
CA THR A 229 -2.89 97.34 -1.06
C THR A 229 -3.57 98.03 0.12
N GLY A 230 -3.96 97.30 1.17
CA GLY A 230 -4.35 97.89 2.46
C GLY A 230 -5.79 98.42 2.52
N GLY A 231 -6.53 97.94 3.53
CA GLY A 231 -7.88 98.40 3.83
C GLY A 231 -8.45 97.68 5.05
N ALA A 232 -8.29 98.31 6.21
CA ALA A 232 -8.93 97.95 7.47
C ALA A 232 -10.40 98.43 7.48
N SER A 233 -11.31 97.60 7.97
CA SER A 233 -12.45 98.06 8.78
C SER A 233 -12.96 96.91 9.65
N ASP A 234 -13.34 97.30 10.85
CA ASP A 234 -13.50 96.50 12.05
C ASP A 234 -14.99 96.19 12.33
N THR A 235 -15.20 95.30 13.32
CA THR A 235 -16.45 95.02 14.06
C THR A 235 -17.53 94.09 13.46
N THR A 236 -17.75 92.92 14.08
CA THR A 236 -18.81 92.69 15.11
C THR A 236 -18.98 91.18 15.36
N LYS A 237 -19.13 90.84 16.64
CA LYS A 237 -19.28 89.51 17.25
C LYS A 237 -20.61 88.85 16.85
N GLU A 238 -20.65 87.52 16.74
CA GLU A 238 -21.46 86.64 17.62
C GLU A 238 -21.28 85.14 17.34
N SER A 239 -21.13 84.42 18.47
CA SER A 239 -21.49 83.03 18.82
C SER A 239 -21.28 81.86 17.85
N GLY A 240 -20.27 81.04 18.15
CA GLY A 240 -20.17 79.64 17.73
C GLY A 240 -20.09 78.70 18.94
N PHE A 241 -21.15 77.90 19.13
CA PHE A 241 -21.20 76.70 19.99
C PHE A 241 -20.99 75.45 19.07
N PRO A 242 -20.84 74.22 19.59
CA PRO A 242 -19.58 73.50 19.79
C PRO A 242 -19.39 72.31 18.82
N THR A 243 -18.14 71.92 18.54
CA THR A 243 -17.84 70.59 17.98
C THR A 243 -17.61 69.61 19.11
N ASP A 244 -18.48 68.60 19.14
CA ASP A 244 -18.52 67.52 20.10
C ASP A 244 -17.38 66.51 19.90
N LYS A 245 -16.89 65.99 21.02
CA LYS A 245 -15.90 64.91 21.11
C LYS A 245 -16.64 63.58 21.23
N GLN A 246 -16.37 62.64 20.32
CA GLN A 246 -16.44 61.19 20.57
C GLN A 246 -15.23 60.59 19.81
N VAL A 247 -14.22 59.99 20.42
CA VAL A 247 -14.16 58.89 21.41
C VAL A 247 -14.92 57.66 20.94
N ARG A 248 -14.20 56.74 20.30
CA ARG A 248 -13.99 55.38 20.83
C ARG A 248 -12.91 54.66 20.03
N GLY A 249 -11.78 54.42 20.71
CA GLY A 249 -10.95 53.24 20.47
C GLY A 249 -11.53 52.04 21.21
N GLU A 250 -10.72 50.98 21.24
CA GLU A 250 -10.97 49.62 21.75
C GLU A 250 -11.75 48.75 20.74
N VAL A 251 -11.43 47.50 20.45
CA VAL A 251 -10.67 46.41 21.10
C VAL A 251 -10.08 45.59 19.94
N GLY A 252 -8.81 45.15 19.94
CA GLY A 252 -8.37 43.87 20.51
C GLY A 252 -8.98 42.66 19.77
N ALA A 253 -8.33 41.52 19.58
CA ALA A 253 -7.07 40.99 20.03
C ALA A 253 -6.94 39.62 19.33
N LYS A 254 -5.71 39.09 19.26
CA LYS A 254 -5.36 37.65 19.16
C LYS A 254 -5.71 37.01 17.79
N GLY A 255 -4.78 36.38 17.08
CA GLY A 255 -3.58 35.70 17.54
C GLY A 255 -3.74 34.20 17.33
N GLN A 256 -2.69 33.63 16.75
CA GLN A 256 -2.27 32.23 16.82
C GLN A 256 -2.90 31.28 15.80
N ASP A 257 -2.15 31.07 14.71
CA ASP A 257 -1.25 29.92 14.56
C ASP A 257 -1.67 28.69 15.36
N ASN A 258 -1.92 27.58 14.66
CA ASN A 258 -1.32 26.30 15.03
C ASN A 258 -1.29 25.37 13.81
N VAL A 259 -0.11 25.39 13.19
CA VAL A 259 0.45 24.28 12.43
C VAL A 259 0.81 23.19 13.44
N SER A 260 0.16 22.04 13.35
CA SER A 260 0.65 20.79 13.94
C SER A 260 0.28 19.64 12.98
N ALA A 261 1.25 19.25 12.16
CA ALA A 261 2.12 18.10 12.42
C ALA A 261 1.39 16.77 12.21
N PHE A 262 1.41 16.31 10.95
CA PHE A 262 1.22 14.91 10.60
C PHE A 262 2.51 14.14 10.90
N PRO A 263 2.51 13.09 11.73
CA PRO A 263 3.58 12.10 11.72
C PRO A 263 3.23 10.99 10.72
N VAL A 264 4.02 10.92 9.64
CA VAL A 264 4.06 9.80 8.70
C VAL A 264 5.33 8.98 8.99
N CYS A 265 5.19 7.66 8.88
CA CYS A 265 6.20 6.59 8.90
C CYS A 265 6.70 6.06 10.25
N ALA A 266 6.39 4.80 10.55
CA ALA A 266 7.35 3.70 10.31
C ALA A 266 6.70 2.33 10.61
N LEU A 267 6.43 1.54 9.56
CA LEU A 267 6.22 0.10 9.66
C LEU A 267 7.48 -0.56 9.10
N ALA A 268 8.25 -1.19 9.98
CA ALA A 268 9.37 -2.05 9.63
C ALA A 268 8.85 -3.42 9.15
N PRO A 269 9.37 -3.98 8.05
CA PRO A 269 9.31 -5.41 7.81
C PRO A 269 10.61 -6.06 8.32
N SER A 270 10.50 -6.83 9.41
CA SER A 270 11.52 -7.79 9.83
C SER A 270 11.15 -9.17 9.30
N GLY A 271 12.04 -9.75 8.52
CA GLY A 271 12.14 -11.18 8.23
C GLY A 271 13.44 -11.44 7.48
N PRO A 272 13.89 -12.70 7.37
CA PRO A 272 13.48 -13.92 8.07
C PRO A 272 14.13 -14.10 9.45
#